data_AF-A0A957WUU6-F1
#
_entry.id   AF-A0A957WUU6-F1
#
_cell.length_a   1.000
_cell.length_b   1.000
_cell.length_c   1.000
_cell.angle_alpha   90.00
_cell.angle_beta   90.00
_cell.angle_gamma   90.00
#
_symmetry.space_group_name_H-M   'P 1'
#
loop_
_entity.id
_entity.type
_entity.pdbx_description
1 polymer ?
#
loop_
_entity_poly.entity_id
_entity_poly.type
_entity_poly.pdbx_seq_one_letter_code
_entity_poly.pdbx_strand_id
1 'polypeptide(L)'
;MKTVPFWKDDVSRPAKLPSHVPPREVDVAIVGGGYTGLHAALRLAKQGISVAVLEQGQIGNGASAVNGGQVAPGLKLPIQKIFQKYGPELGRQLWDGSIAAVEHLEQTLTAEQIACDYTGGGGIALAYRPSHYDAMVKDAEWLARELDFQHVEVVPRERLREEVGSDVYYGGLIEPMGGGLHPAKYVYGLAQATARAGACLCEHTKALKISRSAGNAGFQVTTGRGAIKAGQVLMATNGYTDDLVKAIQRRIFTVGSYMITTAPLSPSMQRELSPKKKKIG
;
A
#
# COMPACT_ATOMS: atom_id res chain seq x y z
N MET A 1 2.36 20.78 -19.06
CA MET A 1 2.32 19.40 -18.52
C MET A 1 1.89 19.48 -17.07
N LYS A 2 0.83 18.77 -16.67
CA LYS A 2 0.36 18.78 -15.27
C LYS A 2 1.28 17.91 -14.42
N THR A 3 1.80 18.45 -13.32
CA THR A 3 2.72 17.75 -12.40
C THR A 3 2.05 17.34 -11.09
N VAL A 4 0.78 17.70 -10.89
CA VAL A 4 0.00 17.26 -9.72
C VAL A 4 -0.81 15.99 -10.04
N PRO A 5 -0.94 15.04 -9.09
CA PRO A 5 -1.55 13.73 -9.35
C PRO A 5 -3.03 13.82 -9.76
N PHE A 6 -3.41 13.12 -10.83
CA PHE A 6 -4.80 13.08 -11.31
C PHE A 6 -5.77 12.38 -10.33
N TRP A 7 -5.28 11.47 -9.49
CA TRP A 7 -6.09 10.82 -8.46
C TRP A 7 -6.81 11.81 -7.53
N LYS A 8 -6.24 12.99 -7.28
CA LYS A 8 -6.81 14.00 -6.38
C LYS A 8 -7.82 14.93 -7.07
N ASP A 9 -7.84 14.93 -8.40
CA ASP A 9 -8.86 15.63 -9.17
C ASP A 9 -10.13 14.78 -9.31
N ASP A 10 -9.96 13.46 -9.49
CA ASP A 10 -11.06 12.51 -9.67
C ASP A 10 -11.88 12.31 -8.39
N VAL A 11 -11.21 12.30 -7.23
CA VAL A 11 -11.89 12.27 -5.93
C VAL A 11 -11.45 13.43 -5.05
N SER A 12 -12.43 14.26 -4.68
CA SER A 12 -12.24 15.24 -3.63
C SER A 12 -12.14 14.55 -2.28
N ARG A 13 -11.26 15.06 -1.42
CA ARG A 13 -11.21 14.65 -0.02
C ARG A 13 -12.61 14.73 0.60
N PRO A 14 -13.09 13.70 1.31
CA PRO A 14 -14.39 13.75 1.97
C PRO A 14 -14.46 14.91 2.97
N ALA A 15 -15.45 15.79 2.81
CA ALA A 15 -15.67 16.93 3.71
C ALA A 15 -15.87 16.51 5.19
N LYS A 16 -16.37 15.30 5.40
CA LYS A 16 -16.63 14.72 6.73
C LYS A 16 -15.46 13.91 7.30
N LEU A 17 -14.26 13.96 6.73
CA LEU A 17 -13.12 13.23 7.30
C LEU A 17 -12.73 13.89 8.64
N PRO A 18 -12.90 13.21 9.79
CA PRO A 18 -12.67 13.84 11.09
C PRO A 18 -11.21 14.24 11.28
N SER A 19 -11.00 15.44 11.80
CA SER A 19 -9.71 15.91 12.30
C SER A 19 -9.89 16.41 13.72
N HIS A 20 -9.15 15.84 14.65
CA HIS A 20 -9.29 16.05 16.07
C HIS A 20 -8.20 16.98 16.59
N VAL A 21 -8.46 17.58 17.74
CA VAL A 21 -7.40 18.19 18.56
C VAL A 21 -6.59 17.06 19.19
N PRO A 22 -5.25 17.14 19.20
CA PRO A 22 -4.44 16.10 19.82
C PRO A 22 -4.81 15.91 21.30
N PRO A 23 -5.08 14.67 21.75
CA PRO A 23 -5.34 14.38 23.15
C PRO A 23 -4.08 14.61 24.00
N ARG A 24 -4.25 14.80 25.32
CA ARG A 24 -3.11 14.95 26.24
C ARG A 24 -2.36 13.65 26.48
N GLU A 25 -3.06 12.51 26.40
CA GLU A 25 -2.54 11.19 26.72
C GLU A 25 -3.25 10.12 25.90
N VAL A 26 -2.50 9.12 25.44
CA VAL A 26 -2.95 7.92 24.73
C VAL A 26 -2.06 6.73 25.06
N ASP A 27 -2.52 5.52 24.80
CA ASP A 27 -1.68 4.32 24.91
C ASP A 27 -0.64 4.30 23.77
N VAL A 28 -1.06 4.64 22.55
CA VAL A 28 -0.20 4.62 21.36
C VAL A 28 -0.32 5.89 20.54
N ALA A 29 0.81 6.57 20.33
CA ALA A 29 0.92 7.64 19.34
C ALA A 29 1.52 7.09 18.04
N ILE A 30 0.89 7.36 16.90
CA ILE A 30 1.33 6.92 15.58
C ILE A 30 1.73 8.15 14.76
N VAL A 31 2.96 8.21 14.28
CA VAL A 31 3.47 9.32 13.46
C VAL A 31 3.32 8.96 11.98
N GLY A 32 2.38 9.60 11.29
CA GLY A 32 2.08 9.41 9.87
C GLY A 32 0.68 8.84 9.60
N GLY A 33 -0.12 9.57 8.82
CA GLY A 33 -1.50 9.21 8.43
C GLY A 33 -1.60 8.48 7.09
N GLY A 34 -0.60 7.66 6.73
CA GLY A 34 -0.61 6.81 5.55
C GLY A 34 -1.17 5.41 5.82
N TYR A 35 -1.11 4.51 4.84
CA TYR A 35 -1.65 3.14 4.96
C TYR A 35 -1.15 2.39 6.20
N THR A 36 0.17 2.38 6.44
CA THR A 36 0.75 1.69 7.61
C THR A 36 0.20 2.23 8.93
N GLY A 37 0.18 3.55 9.08
CA GLY A 37 -0.29 4.19 10.32
C GLY A 37 -1.78 3.98 10.55
N LEU A 38 -2.59 4.11 9.49
CA LEU A 38 -4.04 3.94 9.58
C LEU A 38 -4.46 2.49 9.81
N HIS A 39 -3.79 1.51 9.21
CA HIS A 39 -4.03 0.08 9.49
C HIS A 39 -3.70 -0.28 10.94
N ALA A 40 -2.54 0.17 11.44
CA ALA A 40 -2.15 -0.02 12.83
C ALA A 40 -3.16 0.65 13.78
N ALA A 41 -3.54 1.90 13.50
CA ALA A 41 -4.52 2.65 14.28
C ALA A 41 -5.88 1.95 14.33
N LEU A 42 -6.38 1.50 13.17
CA LEU A 42 -7.66 0.79 13.05
C LEU A 42 -7.64 -0.50 13.90
N ARG A 43 -6.55 -1.28 13.81
CA ARG A 43 -6.44 -2.54 14.55
C ARG A 43 -6.40 -2.31 16.07
N LEU A 44 -5.59 -1.34 16.51
CA LEU A 44 -5.46 -1.01 17.94
C LEU A 44 -6.76 -0.41 18.50
N ALA A 45 -7.39 0.51 17.79
CA ALA A 45 -8.64 1.14 18.23
C ALA A 45 -9.79 0.12 18.34
N LYS A 46 -9.88 -0.85 17.42
CA LYS A 46 -10.84 -1.97 17.52
C LYS A 46 -10.62 -2.85 18.75
N GLN A 47 -9.44 -2.83 19.36
CA GLN A 47 -9.13 -3.53 20.61
C GLN A 47 -9.36 -2.65 21.85
N GLY A 48 -9.93 -1.44 21.69
CA GLY A 48 -10.18 -0.51 22.79
C GLY A 48 -8.93 0.25 23.26
N ILE A 49 -7.81 0.14 22.54
CA ILE A 49 -6.58 0.87 22.85
C ILE A 49 -6.75 2.31 22.38
N SER A 50 -6.41 3.28 23.23
CA SER A 50 -6.49 4.69 22.87
C SER A 50 -5.33 5.06 21.94
N VAL A 51 -5.66 5.61 20.77
CA VAL A 51 -4.69 5.89 19.69
C VAL A 51 -4.82 7.32 19.20
N ALA A 52 -3.69 8.01 19.02
CA ALA A 52 -3.61 9.26 18.28
C ALA A 52 -2.72 9.09 17.04
N VAL A 53 -3.26 9.40 15.86
CA VAL A 53 -2.49 9.47 14.60
C VAL A 53 -2.11 10.91 14.34
N LEU A 54 -0.82 11.21 14.28
CA LEU A 54 -0.26 12.54 14.07
C LEU A 54 0.19 12.66 12.62
N GLU A 55 -0.55 13.44 11.83
CA GLU A 55 -0.25 13.71 10.43
C GLU A 55 0.21 15.17 10.26
N GLN A 56 1.37 15.38 9.65
CA GLN A 56 1.95 16.71 9.49
C GLN A 56 1.13 17.61 8.55
N GLY A 57 0.49 17.03 7.55
CA GLY A 57 -0.37 17.71 6.60
C GLY A 57 -1.81 17.22 6.71
N GLN A 58 -2.39 16.85 5.56
CA GLN A 58 -3.67 16.16 5.49
C GLN A 58 -3.43 14.68 5.22
N ILE A 59 -4.32 13.83 5.71
CA ILE A 59 -4.34 12.41 5.37
C ILE A 59 -4.44 12.28 3.84
N GLY A 60 -3.62 11.40 3.27
CA GLY A 60 -3.49 11.27 1.82
C GLY A 60 -2.60 12.32 1.14
N ASN A 61 -1.88 13.17 1.89
CA ASN A 61 -0.87 14.05 1.25
C ASN A 61 0.39 13.32 0.81
N GLY A 62 0.76 12.22 1.48
CA GLY A 62 1.89 11.39 1.12
C GLY A 62 1.60 10.37 0.01
N ALA A 63 2.49 9.37 -0.09
CA ALA A 63 2.47 8.33 -1.13
C ALA A 63 1.17 7.51 -1.20
N SER A 64 0.43 7.39 -0.08
CA SER A 64 -0.77 6.55 0.00
C SER A 64 -1.92 7.01 -0.91
N ALA A 65 -2.04 8.29 -1.27
CA ALA A 65 -3.09 8.74 -2.19
C ALA A 65 -2.64 8.84 -3.66
N VAL A 66 -1.34 8.67 -3.93
CA VAL A 66 -0.72 9.07 -5.20
C VAL A 66 0.17 7.98 -5.81
N ASN A 67 -0.03 6.72 -5.40
CA ASN A 67 0.65 5.56 -6.00
C ASN A 67 -0.12 5.02 -7.22
N GLY A 68 0.39 3.96 -7.86
CA GLY A 68 -0.23 3.35 -9.05
C GLY A 68 -1.50 2.55 -8.78
N GLY A 69 -1.89 2.35 -7.52
CA GLY A 69 -3.11 1.64 -7.15
C GLY A 69 -3.09 0.14 -7.46
N GLN A 70 -1.92 -0.46 -7.71
CA GLN A 70 -1.79 -1.89 -7.97
C GLN A 70 -1.69 -2.67 -6.66
N VAL A 71 -2.41 -3.79 -6.59
CA VAL A 71 -2.38 -4.74 -5.48
C VAL A 71 -1.98 -6.08 -6.07
N ALA A 72 -0.88 -6.64 -5.59
CA ALA A 72 -0.39 -7.95 -5.99
C ALA A 72 0.46 -8.52 -4.86
N PRO A 73 0.51 -9.86 -4.69
CA PRO A 73 1.46 -10.50 -3.80
C PRO A 73 2.89 -10.39 -4.32
N GLY A 74 3.84 -10.81 -3.48
CA GLY A 74 5.26 -10.78 -3.80
C GLY A 74 6.01 -9.56 -3.28
N LEU A 75 7.28 -9.48 -3.68
CA LEU A 75 8.25 -8.51 -3.19
C LEU A 75 8.99 -7.86 -4.35
N LYS A 76 9.72 -6.77 -4.06
CA LYS A 76 10.50 -6.06 -5.08
C LYS A 76 11.60 -6.94 -5.71
N LEU A 77 12.18 -7.85 -4.93
CA LEU A 77 13.10 -8.85 -5.44
C LEU A 77 12.32 -10.09 -5.86
N PRO A 78 12.69 -10.76 -6.96
CA PRO A 78 12.15 -12.08 -7.30
C PRO A 78 12.25 -13.03 -6.11
N ILE A 79 11.21 -13.81 -5.86
CA ILE A 79 11.09 -14.62 -4.65
C ILE A 79 12.23 -15.65 -4.54
N GLN A 80 12.71 -16.19 -5.67
CA GLN A 80 13.84 -17.12 -5.69
C GLN A 80 15.12 -16.46 -5.18
N LYS A 81 15.33 -15.16 -5.46
CA LYS A 81 16.47 -14.40 -4.92
C LYS A 81 16.33 -14.14 -3.43
N ILE A 82 15.10 -13.97 -2.94
CA ILE A 82 14.83 -13.87 -1.51
C ILE A 82 15.21 -15.19 -0.82
N PHE A 83 14.78 -16.33 -1.35
CA PHE A 83 15.15 -17.66 -0.85
C PHE A 83 16.66 -17.89 -0.84
N GLN A 84 17.34 -17.55 -1.94
CA GLN A 84 18.81 -17.66 -2.03
C GLN A 84 19.54 -16.78 -1.00
N LYS A 85 19.03 -15.58 -0.72
CA LYS A 85 19.71 -14.60 0.13
C LYS A 85 19.43 -14.79 1.62
N TYR A 86 18.22 -15.18 1.97
CA TYR A 86 17.72 -15.18 3.34
C TYR A 86 17.40 -16.58 3.88
N GLY A 87 17.55 -17.61 3.05
CA GLY A 87 17.20 -18.98 3.41
C GLY A 87 15.71 -19.29 3.20
N PRO A 88 15.36 -20.58 3.16
CA PRO A 88 14.01 -21.03 2.84
C PRO A 88 12.98 -20.64 3.91
N GLU A 89 13.34 -20.63 5.19
CA GLU A 89 12.40 -20.33 6.28
C GLU A 89 11.96 -18.87 6.24
N LEU A 90 12.90 -17.93 6.21
CA LEU A 90 12.59 -16.51 6.12
C LEU A 90 12.01 -16.15 4.74
N GLY A 91 12.48 -16.81 3.68
CA GLY A 91 11.90 -16.66 2.34
C GLY A 91 10.42 -17.02 2.30
N ARG A 92 10.05 -18.14 2.92
CA ARG A 92 8.65 -18.58 3.05
C ARG A 92 7.82 -17.61 3.87
N GLN A 93 8.31 -17.18 5.03
CA GLN A 93 7.61 -16.18 5.87
C GLN A 93 7.32 -14.88 5.13
N LEU A 94 8.30 -14.41 4.34
CA LEU A 94 8.16 -13.20 3.54
C LEU A 94 7.15 -13.36 2.40
N TRP A 95 7.13 -14.52 1.76
CA TRP A 95 6.13 -14.86 0.75
C TRP A 95 4.73 -14.90 1.34
N ASP A 96 4.53 -15.70 2.39
CA ASP A 96 3.24 -15.87 3.06
C ASP A 96 2.73 -14.52 3.59
N GLY A 97 3.62 -13.66 4.11
CA GLY A 97 3.28 -12.31 4.52
C GLY A 97 2.80 -11.41 3.38
N SER A 98 3.31 -11.59 2.15
CA SER A 98 2.86 -10.84 0.98
C SER A 98 1.47 -11.29 0.49
N ILE A 99 1.18 -12.60 0.58
CA ILE A 99 -0.13 -13.17 0.30
C ILE A 99 -1.15 -12.65 1.33
N ALA A 100 -0.82 -12.79 2.62
CA ALA A 100 -1.65 -12.30 3.72
C ALA A 100 -1.92 -10.79 3.64
N ALA A 101 -1.01 -9.99 3.07
CA ALA A 101 -1.22 -8.56 2.88
C ALA A 101 -2.33 -8.25 1.86
N VAL A 102 -2.44 -9.04 0.78
CA VAL A 102 -3.53 -8.90 -0.20
C VAL A 102 -4.86 -9.32 0.42
N GLU A 103 -4.88 -10.47 1.09
CA GLU A 103 -6.07 -10.97 1.79
C GLU A 103 -6.55 -9.99 2.87
N HIS A 104 -5.63 -9.46 3.67
CA HIS A 104 -5.94 -8.46 4.71
C HIS A 104 -6.54 -7.19 4.11
N LEU A 105 -6.05 -6.75 2.94
CA LEU A 105 -6.63 -5.61 2.22
C LEU A 105 -8.08 -5.92 1.84
N GLU A 106 -8.34 -7.06 1.17
CA GLU A 106 -9.69 -7.44 0.72
C GLU A 106 -10.68 -7.61 1.90
N GLN A 107 -10.22 -8.24 2.98
CA GLN A 107 -10.98 -8.36 4.23
C GLN A 107 -11.29 -6.98 4.82
N THR A 108 -10.31 -6.07 4.82
CA THR A 108 -10.51 -4.69 5.32
C THR A 108 -11.52 -3.93 4.46
N LEU A 109 -11.42 -4.03 3.13
CA LEU A 109 -12.37 -3.37 2.22
C LEU A 109 -13.81 -3.82 2.50
N THR A 110 -14.00 -5.13 2.71
CA THR A 110 -15.30 -5.73 3.01
C THR A 110 -15.80 -5.33 4.40
N ALA A 111 -14.99 -5.52 5.44
CA ALA A 111 -15.38 -5.28 6.83
C ALA A 111 -15.66 -3.80 7.11
N GLU A 112 -14.94 -2.89 6.47
CA GLU A 112 -15.07 -1.44 6.66
C GLU A 112 -15.93 -0.74 5.61
N GLN A 113 -16.44 -1.50 4.64
CA GLN A 113 -17.26 -1.02 3.53
C GLN A 113 -16.56 0.12 2.75
N ILE A 114 -15.28 -0.07 2.43
CA ILE A 114 -14.48 0.95 1.75
C ILE A 114 -14.69 0.85 0.24
N ALA A 115 -15.42 1.82 -0.32
CA ALA A 115 -15.61 1.96 -1.76
C ALA A 115 -14.41 2.66 -2.42
N CYS A 116 -13.41 1.88 -2.84
CA CYS A 116 -12.20 2.39 -3.50
C CYS A 116 -11.98 1.87 -4.93
N ASP A 117 -13.06 1.52 -5.63
CA ASP A 117 -13.02 0.98 -7.00
C ASP A 117 -12.07 -0.22 -7.14
N TYR A 118 -12.06 -1.09 -6.12
CA TYR A 118 -11.24 -2.30 -6.17
C TYR A 118 -11.77 -3.24 -7.25
N THR A 119 -10.90 -3.61 -8.19
CA THR A 119 -11.31 -4.43 -9.34
C THR A 119 -11.26 -5.91 -9.07
N GLY A 120 -10.43 -6.35 -8.10
CA GLY A 120 -10.04 -7.76 -7.99
C GLY A 120 -9.47 -8.31 -9.30
N GLY A 121 -9.45 -9.64 -9.44
CA GLY A 121 -9.15 -10.34 -10.69
C GLY A 121 -7.67 -10.32 -11.13
N GLY A 122 -6.80 -9.78 -10.26
CA GLY A 122 -5.37 -9.87 -10.40
C GLY A 122 -4.75 -8.99 -11.49
N GLY A 123 -3.57 -9.39 -11.94
CA GLY A 123 -2.78 -8.71 -12.96
C GLY A 123 -2.09 -9.67 -13.92
N ILE A 124 -1.36 -9.10 -14.86
CA ILE A 124 -0.54 -9.82 -15.82
C ILE A 124 0.81 -9.13 -15.98
N ALA A 125 1.89 -9.88 -15.85
CA ALA A 125 3.23 -9.45 -16.24
C ALA A 125 3.50 -9.85 -17.70
N LEU A 126 4.10 -8.98 -18.51
CA LEU A 126 4.26 -9.21 -19.95
C LEU A 126 5.72 -9.49 -20.37
N ALA A 127 5.91 -10.53 -21.18
CA ALA A 127 7.23 -10.90 -21.69
C ALA A 127 7.59 -10.08 -22.94
N TYR A 128 8.50 -9.11 -22.81
CA TYR A 128 9.00 -8.33 -23.97
C TYR A 128 9.99 -9.11 -24.86
N ARG A 129 10.60 -10.20 -24.37
CA ARG A 129 11.55 -11.03 -25.11
C ARG A 129 11.21 -12.51 -24.91
N PRO A 130 11.58 -13.42 -25.83
CA PRO A 130 11.42 -14.86 -25.64
C PRO A 130 12.02 -15.34 -24.32
N SER A 131 13.21 -14.86 -23.96
CA SER A 131 13.86 -15.24 -22.70
C SER A 131 13.13 -14.77 -21.44
N HIS A 132 12.30 -13.72 -21.53
CA HIS A 132 11.44 -13.30 -20.41
C HIS A 132 10.28 -14.28 -20.23
N TYR A 133 9.73 -14.78 -21.34
CA TYR A 133 8.67 -15.80 -21.32
C TYR A 133 9.20 -17.12 -20.73
N ASP A 134 10.38 -17.58 -21.18
CA ASP A 134 11.02 -18.77 -20.64
C ASP A 134 11.30 -18.64 -19.13
N ALA A 135 11.66 -17.44 -18.67
CA ALA A 135 11.82 -17.14 -17.25
C ALA A 135 10.49 -17.20 -16.50
N MET A 136 9.41 -16.64 -17.05
CA MET A 136 8.07 -16.72 -16.45
C MET A 136 7.56 -18.15 -16.31
N VAL A 137 7.83 -19.03 -17.29
CA VAL A 137 7.51 -20.47 -17.20
C VAL A 137 8.24 -21.11 -16.02
N LYS A 138 9.56 -20.88 -15.92
CA LYS A 138 10.37 -21.40 -14.82
C LYS A 138 9.95 -20.85 -13.47
N ASP A 139 9.57 -19.58 -13.42
CA ASP A 139 9.06 -18.93 -12.21
C ASP A 139 7.76 -19.59 -11.75
N ALA A 140 6.80 -19.81 -12.66
CA ALA A 140 5.55 -20.50 -12.36
C ALA A 140 5.76 -21.93 -11.84
N GLU A 141 6.63 -22.71 -12.50
CA GLU A 141 6.98 -24.06 -12.04
C GLU A 141 7.66 -24.06 -10.66
N TRP A 142 8.50 -23.06 -10.40
CA TRP A 142 9.19 -22.93 -9.12
C TRP A 142 8.19 -22.57 -8.00
N LEU A 143 7.29 -21.62 -8.25
CA LEU A 143 6.22 -21.26 -7.32
C LEU A 143 5.34 -22.46 -6.96
N ALA A 144 4.94 -23.24 -7.97
CA ALA A 144 4.15 -24.46 -7.76
C ALA A 144 4.89 -25.51 -6.92
N ARG A 145 6.19 -25.75 -7.21
CA ARG A 145 6.97 -26.78 -6.49
C ARG A 145 7.37 -26.38 -5.07
N GLU A 146 7.87 -25.17 -4.88
CA GLU A 146 8.50 -24.75 -3.62
C GLU A 146 7.50 -24.10 -2.66
N LEU A 147 6.44 -23.48 -3.20
CA LEU A 147 5.48 -22.71 -2.41
C LEU A 147 4.06 -23.28 -2.44
N ASP A 148 3.83 -24.35 -3.20
CA ASP A 148 2.50 -24.90 -3.48
C ASP A 148 1.54 -23.83 -4.06
N PHE A 149 2.10 -22.86 -4.79
CA PHE A 149 1.35 -21.75 -5.35
C PHE A 149 1.06 -21.98 -6.82
N GLN A 150 -0.02 -22.71 -7.09
CA GLN A 150 -0.43 -23.13 -8.44
C GLN A 150 -1.41 -22.16 -9.11
N HIS A 151 -1.63 -20.99 -8.51
CA HIS A 151 -2.65 -20.04 -8.95
C HIS A 151 -2.21 -19.17 -10.14
N VAL A 152 -0.91 -19.12 -10.44
CA VAL A 152 -0.39 -18.36 -11.59
C VAL A 152 -0.62 -19.09 -12.91
N GLU A 153 -0.99 -18.36 -13.97
CA GLU A 153 -1.17 -18.91 -15.32
C GLU A 153 -0.16 -18.29 -16.28
N VAL A 154 0.64 -19.14 -16.96
CA VAL A 154 1.48 -18.69 -18.07
C VAL A 154 0.63 -18.66 -19.34
N VAL A 155 0.51 -17.48 -19.94
CA VAL A 155 -0.26 -17.25 -21.17
C VAL A 155 0.71 -17.17 -22.34
N PRO A 156 0.65 -18.11 -23.31
CA PRO A 156 1.52 -18.06 -24.47
C PRO A 156 1.09 -16.95 -25.44
N ARG A 157 1.99 -16.57 -26.35
CA ARG A 157 1.78 -15.44 -27.27
C ARG A 157 0.48 -15.54 -28.06
N GLU A 158 0.13 -16.73 -28.55
CA GLU A 158 -1.06 -17.00 -29.35
C GLU A 158 -2.38 -16.75 -28.62
N ARG A 159 -2.39 -16.86 -27.29
CA ARG A 159 -3.57 -16.56 -26.44
C ARG A 159 -3.53 -15.16 -25.83
N LEU A 160 -2.40 -14.44 -25.93
CA LEU A 160 -2.21 -13.20 -25.20
C LEU A 160 -3.22 -12.10 -25.58
N ARG A 161 -3.75 -12.10 -26.81
CA ARG A 161 -4.79 -11.15 -27.23
C ARG A 161 -6.10 -11.25 -26.45
N GLU A 162 -6.36 -12.40 -25.83
CA GLU A 162 -7.51 -12.59 -24.93
C GLU A 162 -7.38 -11.73 -23.66
N GLU A 163 -6.15 -11.40 -23.27
CA GLU A 163 -5.79 -10.70 -22.04
C GLU A 163 -5.39 -9.23 -22.29
N VAL A 164 -4.59 -8.97 -23.32
CA VAL A 164 -4.04 -7.65 -23.68
C VAL A 164 -4.10 -7.45 -25.19
N GLY A 165 -4.64 -6.32 -25.64
CA GLY A 165 -4.84 -6.00 -27.05
C GLY A 165 -3.57 -5.66 -27.86
N SER A 166 -2.47 -6.39 -27.67
CA SER A 166 -1.18 -6.10 -28.30
C SER A 166 -0.44 -7.37 -28.71
N ASP A 167 0.17 -7.34 -29.90
CA ASP A 167 0.97 -8.45 -30.46
C ASP A 167 2.48 -8.32 -30.19
N VAL A 168 2.91 -7.25 -29.49
CA VAL A 168 4.34 -6.94 -29.34
C VAL A 168 5.06 -7.84 -28.32
N TYR A 169 4.30 -8.53 -27.46
CA TYR A 169 4.82 -9.36 -26.39
C TYR A 169 4.88 -10.84 -26.80
N TYR A 170 5.71 -11.60 -26.10
CA TYR A 170 5.97 -13.02 -26.34
C TYR A 170 5.18 -13.95 -25.42
N GLY A 171 4.27 -13.40 -24.61
CA GLY A 171 3.44 -14.10 -23.64
C GLY A 171 3.33 -13.29 -22.34
N GLY A 172 2.77 -13.89 -21.29
CA GLY A 172 2.67 -13.27 -19.99
C GLY A 172 2.45 -14.26 -18.85
N LEU A 173 2.50 -13.75 -17.63
CA LEU A 173 2.22 -14.49 -16.40
C LEU A 173 1.08 -13.79 -15.66
N ILE A 174 -0.06 -14.46 -15.54
CA ILE A 174 -1.20 -13.99 -14.78
C ILE A 174 -0.98 -14.32 -13.31
N GLU A 175 -1.13 -13.29 -12.48
CA GLU A 175 -1.28 -13.39 -11.03
C GLU A 175 -2.76 -13.14 -10.72
N PRO A 176 -3.54 -14.11 -10.23
CA PRO A 176 -4.98 -13.92 -10.02
C PRO A 176 -5.32 -13.12 -8.76
N MET A 177 -4.40 -13.03 -7.79
CA MET A 177 -4.64 -12.30 -6.54
C MET A 177 -4.46 -10.80 -6.72
N GLY A 178 -5.27 -10.04 -5.99
CA GLY A 178 -5.19 -8.59 -6.03
C GLY A 178 -5.92 -8.01 -7.25
N GLY A 179 -5.35 -6.94 -7.81
CA GLY A 179 -5.93 -6.18 -8.92
C GLY A 179 -5.48 -4.74 -8.85
N GLY A 180 -6.42 -3.80 -8.96
CA GLY A 180 -6.13 -2.44 -8.54
C GLY A 180 -7.29 -1.72 -7.91
N LEU A 181 -6.97 -0.57 -7.35
CA LEU A 181 -7.87 0.30 -6.61
C LEU A 181 -7.53 1.76 -6.89
N HIS A 182 -8.45 2.64 -6.53
CA HIS A 182 -8.23 4.06 -6.47
C HIS A 182 -7.54 4.43 -5.14
N PRO A 183 -6.26 4.85 -5.13
CA PRO A 183 -5.48 5.01 -3.91
C PRO A 183 -6.01 6.11 -2.97
N ALA A 184 -6.44 7.26 -3.53
CA ALA A 184 -7.03 8.31 -2.71
C ALA A 184 -8.36 7.87 -2.05
N LYS A 185 -9.27 7.23 -2.79
CA LYS A 185 -10.50 6.65 -2.20
C LYS A 185 -10.18 5.66 -1.09
N TYR A 186 -9.18 4.79 -1.28
CA TYR A 186 -8.79 3.81 -0.27
C TYR A 186 -8.25 4.46 1.01
N VAL A 187 -7.29 5.40 0.93
CA VAL A 187 -6.76 6.04 2.14
C VAL A 187 -7.82 6.83 2.90
N TYR A 188 -8.76 7.47 2.18
CA TYR A 188 -9.86 8.21 2.81
C TYR A 188 -10.87 7.27 3.47
N GLY A 189 -11.26 6.19 2.81
CA GLY A 189 -12.15 5.19 3.41
C GLY A 189 -11.52 4.51 4.63
N LEU A 190 -10.23 4.21 4.55
CA LEU A 190 -9.48 3.66 5.69
C LEU A 190 -9.43 4.65 6.86
N ALA A 191 -9.17 5.93 6.61
CA ALA A 191 -9.18 6.94 7.66
C ALA A 191 -10.58 7.14 8.28
N GLN A 192 -11.65 7.10 7.49
CA GLN A 192 -13.01 7.10 8.03
C GLN A 192 -13.26 5.89 8.93
N ALA A 193 -12.84 4.69 8.52
CA ALA A 193 -12.91 3.48 9.32
C ALA A 193 -12.13 3.60 10.64
N THR A 194 -10.89 4.10 10.57
CA THR A 194 -10.04 4.34 11.74
C THR A 194 -10.69 5.32 12.73
N ALA A 195 -11.29 6.41 12.24
CA ALA A 195 -12.00 7.36 13.09
C ALA A 195 -13.26 6.76 13.71
N ARG A 196 -14.06 5.99 12.95
CA ARG A 196 -15.23 5.27 13.47
C ARG A 196 -14.86 4.27 14.57
N ALA A 197 -13.69 3.64 14.48
CA ALA A 197 -13.18 2.73 15.50
C ALA A 197 -12.70 3.44 16.78
N GLY A 198 -12.69 4.78 16.82
CA GLY A 198 -12.38 5.59 18.01
C GLY A 198 -10.96 6.16 18.06
N ALA A 199 -10.14 5.99 17.01
CA ALA A 199 -8.81 6.62 16.98
C ALA A 199 -8.89 8.12 16.70
N CYS A 200 -8.08 8.91 17.41
CA CYS A 200 -7.95 10.35 17.21
C CYS A 200 -7.04 10.66 16.01
N LEU A 201 -7.62 10.97 14.85
CA LEU A 201 -6.89 11.44 13.68
C LEU A 201 -6.58 12.93 13.82
N CYS A 202 -5.30 13.30 13.91
CA CYS A 202 -4.83 14.67 14.15
C CYS A 202 -4.03 15.16 12.95
N GLU A 203 -4.71 15.82 12.00
CA GLU A 203 -4.04 16.46 10.87
C GLU A 203 -3.37 17.78 11.28
N HIS A 204 -2.50 18.29 10.40
CA HIS A 204 -1.71 19.50 10.62
C HIS A 204 -0.98 19.49 11.98
N THR A 205 -0.58 18.30 12.41
CA THR A 205 0.02 18.02 13.71
C THR A 205 1.33 17.26 13.48
N LYS A 206 2.37 18.00 13.09
CA LYS A 206 3.71 17.44 12.94
C LYS A 206 4.29 17.08 14.31
N ALA A 207 4.78 15.85 14.45
CA ALA A 207 5.62 15.45 15.58
C ALA A 207 7.01 16.10 15.41
N LEU A 208 7.40 16.92 16.39
CA LEU A 208 8.64 17.71 16.37
C LEU A 208 9.74 17.09 17.22
N LYS A 209 9.37 16.38 18.29
CA LYS A 209 10.32 15.71 19.19
C LYS A 209 9.66 14.52 19.86
N ILE A 210 10.41 13.43 20.02
CA ILE A 210 10.04 12.29 20.86
C ILE A 210 11.09 12.17 21.96
N SER A 211 10.65 12.18 23.22
CA SER A 211 11.51 11.93 24.39
C SER A 211 10.94 10.83 25.25
N ARG A 212 11.79 10.03 25.90
CA ARG A 212 11.33 9.11 26.95
C ARG A 212 10.88 9.91 28.16
N SER A 213 9.76 9.53 28.75
CA SER A 213 9.28 10.07 30.03
C SER A 213 10.20 9.60 31.17
N ALA A 214 10.26 10.37 32.25
CA ALA A 214 11.03 10.00 33.44
C ALA A 214 10.60 8.61 33.97
N GLY A 215 11.56 7.82 34.46
CA GLY A 215 11.29 6.49 35.02
C GLY A 215 10.87 5.42 33.99
N ASN A 216 11.12 5.63 32.68
CA ASN A 216 10.73 4.73 31.59
C ASN A 216 9.21 4.49 31.45
N ALA A 217 8.38 5.39 31.98
CA ALA A 217 6.92 5.32 31.94
C ALA A 217 6.28 5.61 30.55
N GLY A 218 7.03 5.41 29.45
CA GLY A 218 6.60 5.69 28.09
C GLY A 218 7.32 6.88 27.44
N PHE A 219 6.60 7.64 26.62
CA PHE A 219 7.11 8.67 25.75
C PHE A 219 6.30 9.97 25.87
N GLN A 220 6.95 11.08 25.54
CA GLN A 220 6.33 12.36 25.29
C GLN A 220 6.61 12.77 23.84
N VAL A 221 5.54 12.96 23.07
CA VAL A 221 5.59 13.44 21.69
C VAL A 221 5.23 14.92 21.68
N THR A 222 6.18 15.78 21.35
CA THR A 222 5.96 17.23 21.25
C THR A 222 5.51 17.58 19.84
N THR A 223 4.46 18.38 19.71
CA THR A 223 3.94 18.88 18.43
C THR A 223 3.74 20.39 18.50
N GLY A 224 3.53 21.05 17.36
CA GLY A 224 3.15 22.47 17.32
C GLY A 224 1.78 22.78 17.95
N ARG A 225 0.99 21.75 18.28
CA ARG A 225 -0.36 21.87 18.86
C ARG A 225 -0.45 21.34 20.29
N GLY A 226 0.69 21.14 20.94
CA GLY A 226 0.80 20.60 22.30
C GLY A 226 1.60 19.30 22.37
N ALA A 227 1.88 18.86 23.59
CA ALA A 227 2.57 17.60 23.85
C ALA A 227 1.56 16.51 24.22
N ILE A 228 1.88 15.28 23.80
CA ILE A 228 1.07 14.08 24.02
C ILE A 228 1.92 13.09 24.81
N LYS A 229 1.38 12.57 25.92
CA LYS A 229 1.96 11.41 26.60
C LYS A 229 1.49 10.14 25.90
N ALA A 230 2.42 9.24 25.61
CA ALA A 230 2.12 7.98 24.94
C ALA A 230 2.86 6.82 25.60
N GLY A 231 2.18 5.71 25.87
CA GLY A 231 2.85 4.49 26.32
C GLY A 231 3.84 3.96 25.28
N GLN A 232 3.43 3.97 24.01
CA GLN A 232 4.26 3.58 22.87
C GLN A 232 4.16 4.58 21.72
N VAL A 233 5.19 4.60 20.86
CA VAL A 233 5.21 5.40 19.64
C VAL A 233 5.52 4.52 18.43
N LEU A 234 4.67 4.55 17.41
CA LEU A 234 4.87 3.87 16.13
C LEU A 234 5.24 4.89 15.05
N MET A 235 6.34 4.62 14.34
CA MET A 235 6.80 5.43 13.21
C MET A 235 6.26 4.86 11.90
N ALA A 236 5.42 5.62 11.19
CA ALA A 236 4.75 5.22 9.95
C ALA A 236 4.87 6.30 8.85
N THR A 237 6.04 6.94 8.76
CA THR A 237 6.29 8.12 7.91
C THR A 237 6.76 7.80 6.49
N ASN A 238 7.02 6.53 6.15
CA ASN A 238 7.49 6.11 4.82
C ASN A 238 8.74 6.91 4.38
N GLY A 239 8.89 7.25 3.09
CA GLY A 239 9.99 8.08 2.58
C GLY A 239 10.04 9.52 3.12
N TYR A 240 9.08 9.94 3.94
CA TYR A 240 9.04 11.26 4.59
C TYR A 240 9.69 11.24 5.98
N THR A 241 10.33 10.13 6.39
CA THR A 241 11.05 10.06 7.67
C THR A 241 12.14 11.12 7.72
N ASP A 242 11.97 12.09 8.63
CA ASP A 242 12.95 13.11 8.97
C ASP A 242 13.82 12.68 10.16
N ASP A 243 14.56 13.63 10.73
CA ASP A 243 15.52 13.37 11.80
C ASP A 243 14.87 13.17 13.18
N LEU A 244 13.53 13.12 13.28
CA LEU A 244 12.79 12.86 14.51
C LEU A 244 13.28 11.58 15.22
N VAL A 245 13.64 10.56 14.43
CA VAL A 245 14.37 9.38 14.91
C VAL A 245 15.56 9.10 13.98
N LYS A 246 16.72 9.71 14.28
CA LYS A 246 17.96 9.62 13.47
C LYS A 246 18.36 8.19 13.09
N ALA A 247 18.13 7.21 13.96
CA ALA A 247 18.46 5.81 13.68
C ALA A 247 17.63 5.21 12.52
N ILE A 248 16.39 5.68 12.34
CA ILE A 248 15.51 5.25 11.24
C ILE A 248 15.86 6.04 9.98
N GLN A 249 16.02 7.36 10.09
CA GLN A 249 16.33 8.25 8.97
C GLN A 249 17.55 7.79 8.16
N ARG A 250 18.62 7.34 8.83
CA ARG A 250 19.86 6.85 8.18
C ARG A 250 19.68 5.60 7.32
N ARG A 251 18.56 4.90 7.44
CA ARG A 251 18.26 3.65 6.72
C ARG A 251 17.23 3.85 5.59
N ILE A 252 16.76 5.07 5.38
CA ILE A 252 15.74 5.41 4.40
C ILE A 252 16.33 6.37 3.38
N PHE A 253 16.20 6.04 2.11
CA PHE A 253 16.47 6.94 1.00
C PHE A 253 15.21 7.04 0.14
N THR A 254 14.95 8.24 -0.38
CA THR A 254 13.75 8.50 -1.20
C THR A 254 14.04 8.22 -2.65
N VAL A 255 13.15 7.48 -3.30
CA VAL A 255 13.20 7.22 -4.75
C VAL A 255 11.97 7.86 -5.39
N GLY A 256 12.18 8.69 -6.41
CA GLY A 256 11.10 9.25 -7.20
C GLY A 256 10.45 8.17 -8.08
N SER A 257 9.12 8.11 -8.07
CA SER A 257 8.31 7.31 -8.99
C SER A 257 7.40 8.26 -9.77
N TYR A 258 7.25 8.01 -11.07
CA TYR A 258 6.52 8.87 -11.98
C TYR A 258 5.42 8.06 -12.67
N MET A 259 4.26 8.68 -12.83
CA MET A 259 3.14 8.10 -13.55
C MET A 259 2.69 9.08 -14.63
N ILE A 260 2.26 8.53 -15.76
CA ILE A 260 1.69 9.29 -16.87
C ILE A 260 0.27 8.76 -17.07
N THR A 261 -0.66 9.66 -17.38
CA THR A 261 -2.02 9.32 -17.80
C THR A 261 -2.27 9.87 -19.18
N THR A 262 -3.11 9.20 -19.95
CA THR A 262 -3.63 9.71 -21.22
C THR A 262 -4.89 10.53 -20.99
N ALA A 263 -5.38 11.18 -22.04
CA ALA A 263 -6.79 11.57 -22.08
C ALA A 263 -7.69 10.31 -21.94
N PRO A 264 -8.93 10.45 -21.45
CA PRO A 264 -9.87 9.34 -21.39
C PRO A 264 -10.01 8.66 -22.75
N LEU A 265 -9.82 7.34 -22.77
CA LEU A 265 -10.02 6.52 -23.97
C LEU A 265 -11.50 6.19 -24.13
N SER A 266 -11.97 6.06 -25.38
CA SER A 266 -13.34 5.62 -25.64
C SER A 266 -13.57 4.20 -25.08
N PRO A 267 -14.81 3.83 -24.71
CA PRO A 267 -15.10 2.49 -24.20
C PRO A 267 -14.72 1.37 -25.17
N SER A 268 -14.79 1.61 -26.49
CA SER A 268 -14.33 0.65 -27.50
C SER A 268 -12.82 0.46 -27.44
N MET A 269 -12.03 1.54 -27.40
CA MET A 269 -10.56 1.46 -27.29
C MET A 269 -10.13 0.82 -25.97
N GLN A 270 -10.81 1.12 -24.85
CA GLN A 270 -10.50 0.46 -23.57
C GLN A 270 -10.69 -1.06 -23.64
N ARG A 271 -11.78 -1.52 -24.27
CA ARG A 271 -12.05 -2.96 -24.46
C ARG A 271 -11.07 -3.61 -25.44
N GLU A 272 -10.65 -2.88 -26.47
CA GLU A 272 -9.65 -3.37 -27.42
C GLU A 272 -8.29 -3.56 -26.74
N LEU A 273 -7.81 -2.54 -26.01
CA LEU A 273 -6.48 -2.56 -25.40
C LEU A 273 -6.38 -3.43 -24.15
N SER A 274 -7.44 -3.49 -23.35
CA SER A 274 -7.49 -4.29 -22.12
C SER A 274 -8.83 -5.04 -22.02
N PRO A 275 -9.01 -6.12 -22.80
CA PRO A 275 -10.26 -6.88 -22.86
C PRO A 275 -10.76 -7.37 -21.50
N LYS A 276 -9.81 -7.77 -20.64
CA LYS A 276 -10.09 -8.27 -19.28
C LYS A 276 -9.87 -7.24 -18.18
N LYS A 277 -9.45 -6.01 -18.53
CA LYS A 277 -9.15 -4.91 -17.59
C LYS A 277 -8.11 -5.26 -16.51
N LYS A 278 -7.25 -6.26 -16.75
CA LYS A 278 -6.19 -6.67 -15.81
C LYS A 278 -5.17 -5.55 -15.64
N LYS A 279 -4.59 -5.45 -14.45
CA LYS A 279 -3.44 -4.57 -14.23
C LYS A 279 -2.22 -5.17 -14.91
N ILE A 280 -1.52 -4.37 -15.69
CA ILE A 280 -0.31 -4.79 -16.41
C ILE A 280 0.89 -4.37 -15.57
N GLY A 281 1.77 -5.33 -15.27
CA GLY A 281 3.01 -5.17 -14.50
C GLY A 281 4.27 -5.46 -15.30
#